data_AF-A0A1X2F9S9-F1
#
_entry.id   AF-A0A1X2F9S9-F1
#
_cell.length_a   1.000
_cell.length_b   1.000
_cell.length_c   1.000
_cell.angle_alpha   90.00
_cell.angle_beta   90.00
_cell.angle_gamma   90.00
#
_symmetry.space_group_name_H-M   'P 1'
#
loop_
_entity.id
_entity.type
_entity.pdbx_description
1 polymer ?
#
loop_
_entity_poly.entity_id
_entity_poly.type
_entity_poly.pdbx_seq_one_letter_code
_entity_poly.pdbx_strand_id
1 'polypeptide(L)'
;MPHVITQSCCSDGSCVYACPVNCIHPSPDEPGFATAEMLYIDPDACVDCGACVSACPVGAIAPDTKLEPKQLPFIELNASFYPKREGKLPPTSKLAPVLPAPKITRGGPLTVAIVGSGPAAMYAADELLTQRGVRVNVFEKLPTPYGLVRAGVAPDHQSTKRVTRLFDRMAQQRGFKFFLNVEVGKHLSHADLLEHHHAVLYAVGAPNDRRLEIDGMGLLGTGTATEMVAWINGHPEFTALPVDLSHERVVIVGNGNVAFDVARVLTTDPDALARTDISDHALAALRSSQVQEVVVAARRGPASSAFTLPELIGLTATCDVVLDAADHELVQRDLATASDPLTRNKLEILSKLGDASAPITRPRIRLAYQLTPQRVLGDGRVTGIEFGVTGTDQVRTIDAGLVLTSIGHRGKAIADLPFDDAASVVPNDGGRVMDRATGKPVRGAYVAGWIKRGPTGFIGTNKSCAAETVRNLVDDYNAGTLADPAHKPSALDKLVHTRQPDVVDAAGWQAIDAAEIARGGEDRPRDKFTTVDAMLAAAATAPTRPVHQRLLAGLLR
;
A
#
# COMPACT_ATOMS: atom_id res chain seq x y z
N MET A 1 -20.02 7.08 24.86
CA MET A 1 -19.44 8.08 23.93
C MET A 1 -19.17 7.40 22.60
N PRO A 2 -19.33 8.06 21.46
CA PRO A 2 -19.05 7.43 20.17
C PRO A 2 -17.55 7.18 19.99
N HIS A 3 -17.23 6.09 19.31
CA HIS A 3 -15.90 5.87 18.77
C HIS A 3 -15.79 6.54 17.39
N VAL A 4 -14.57 6.93 17.02
CA VAL A 4 -14.29 7.68 15.80
C VAL A 4 -13.19 6.98 15.02
N ILE A 5 -13.39 6.80 13.71
CA ILE A 5 -12.35 6.30 12.79
C ILE A 5 -11.53 7.50 12.30
N THR A 6 -10.21 7.37 12.29
CA THR A 6 -9.25 8.45 11.99
C THR A 6 -8.43 8.14 10.73
N GLN A 7 -7.51 9.05 10.37
CA GLN A 7 -6.68 9.02 9.15
C GLN A 7 -6.10 7.65 8.80
N SER A 8 -5.58 6.91 9.78
CA SER A 8 -4.87 5.65 9.54
C SER A 8 -5.76 4.49 9.08
N CYS A 9 -7.06 4.71 8.84
CA CYS A 9 -7.97 3.68 8.36
C CYS A 9 -7.44 3.04 7.07
N CYS A 10 -7.21 1.73 7.11
CA CYS A 10 -6.75 0.97 5.96
C CYS A 10 -7.87 0.22 5.21
N SER A 11 -9.12 0.44 5.63
CA SER A 11 -10.34 -0.18 5.08
C SER A 11 -10.30 -1.72 5.04
N ASP A 12 -9.66 -2.35 6.03
CA ASP A 12 -9.60 -3.82 6.18
C ASP A 12 -10.96 -4.44 6.54
N GLY A 13 -11.88 -3.66 7.11
CA GLY A 13 -13.25 -4.09 7.41
C GLY A 13 -13.41 -4.97 8.65
N SER A 14 -12.34 -5.41 9.34
CA SER A 14 -12.49 -6.24 10.56
C SER A 14 -13.32 -5.57 11.67
N CYS A 15 -13.28 -4.23 11.76
CA CYS A 15 -14.10 -3.48 12.71
C CYS A 15 -15.61 -3.60 12.43
N VAL A 16 -16.01 -3.76 11.17
CA VAL A 16 -17.41 -3.92 10.76
C VAL A 16 -17.98 -5.20 11.37
N TYR A 17 -17.28 -6.32 11.24
CA TYR A 17 -17.70 -7.62 11.79
C TYR A 17 -17.64 -7.68 13.32
N ALA A 18 -16.80 -6.87 13.95
CA ALA A 18 -16.68 -6.79 15.40
C ALA A 18 -17.77 -5.91 16.04
N CYS A 19 -18.47 -5.08 15.27
CA CYS A 19 -19.43 -4.12 15.80
C CYS A 19 -20.76 -4.81 16.16
N PRO A 20 -21.14 -4.88 17.46
CA PRO A 20 -22.34 -5.60 17.89
C PRO A 20 -23.65 -4.92 17.49
N VAL A 21 -23.57 -3.67 17.04
CA VAL A 21 -24.73 -2.85 16.64
C VAL A 21 -24.63 -2.38 15.18
N ASN A 22 -23.76 -3.02 14.39
CA ASN A 22 -23.58 -2.76 12.95
C ASN A 22 -23.65 -1.27 12.56
N CYS A 23 -22.84 -0.43 13.21
CA CYS A 23 -22.85 1.02 13.03
C CYS A 23 -21.61 1.52 12.28
N ILE A 24 -20.89 0.64 11.59
CA ILE A 24 -19.66 0.96 10.86
C ILE A 24 -19.86 0.66 9.39
N HIS A 25 -19.79 1.70 8.56
CA HIS A 25 -20.07 1.60 7.13
C HIS A 25 -19.06 2.37 6.27
N PRO A 26 -18.90 2.01 4.98
CA PRO A 26 -19.55 0.88 4.33
C PRO A 26 -19.06 -0.49 4.82
N SER A 27 -19.90 -1.52 4.77
CA SER A 27 -19.52 -2.92 5.03
C SER A 27 -19.02 -3.60 3.75
N PRO A 28 -18.23 -4.68 3.82
CA PRO A 28 -17.63 -5.31 2.64
C PRO A 28 -18.61 -5.80 1.55
N ASP A 29 -19.87 -6.02 1.90
CA ASP A 29 -20.96 -6.41 0.99
C ASP A 29 -21.69 -5.20 0.36
N GLU A 30 -21.41 -3.98 0.82
CA GLU A 30 -22.03 -2.76 0.30
C GLU A 30 -21.27 -2.24 -0.95
N PRO A 31 -21.99 -1.74 -1.98
CA PRO A 31 -21.36 -1.25 -3.21
C PRO A 31 -20.29 -0.17 -3.02
N GLY A 32 -20.41 0.65 -1.97
CA GLY A 32 -19.47 1.75 -1.68
C GLY A 32 -18.16 1.31 -1.04
N PHE A 33 -18.02 0.06 -0.57
CA PHE A 33 -16.84 -0.35 0.20
C PHE A 33 -15.54 -0.28 -0.59
N ALA A 34 -15.56 -0.69 -1.86
CA ALA A 34 -14.36 -0.74 -2.69
C ALA A 34 -13.83 0.66 -3.06
N THR A 35 -14.67 1.68 -3.02
CA THR A 35 -14.36 3.06 -3.42
C THR A 35 -14.29 4.04 -2.24
N ALA A 36 -14.75 3.64 -1.05
CA ALA A 36 -14.71 4.47 0.14
C ALA A 36 -13.27 4.75 0.58
N GLU A 37 -13.00 6.02 0.87
CA GLU A 37 -11.67 6.49 1.27
C GLU A 37 -11.30 6.14 2.71
N MET A 38 -12.31 5.82 3.53
CA MET A 38 -12.20 5.25 4.86
C MET A 38 -13.55 4.63 5.24
N LEU A 39 -13.61 3.99 6.42
CA LEU A 39 -14.87 3.60 7.04
C LEU A 39 -15.29 4.66 8.06
N TYR A 40 -16.58 4.72 8.37
CA TYR A 40 -17.19 5.71 9.24
C TYR A 40 -17.98 5.00 10.35
N ILE A 41 -18.00 5.56 11.55
CA ILE A 41 -18.84 5.10 12.67
C ILE A 41 -20.01 6.07 12.84
N ASP A 42 -21.23 5.55 12.88
CA ASP A 42 -22.43 6.31 13.23
C ASP A 42 -22.39 6.64 14.74
N PRO A 43 -22.25 7.94 15.12
CA PRO A 43 -22.14 8.32 16.52
C PRO A 43 -23.43 8.10 17.31
N ASP A 44 -24.59 8.15 16.66
CA ASP A 44 -25.91 8.01 17.30
C ASP A 44 -26.26 6.54 17.54
N ALA A 45 -25.79 5.63 16.68
CA ALA A 45 -25.93 4.19 16.87
C ALA A 45 -24.85 3.57 17.76
N CYS A 46 -23.69 4.21 17.91
CA CYS A 46 -22.57 3.65 18.68
C CYS A 46 -22.90 3.46 20.18
N VAL A 47 -22.68 2.24 20.67
CA VAL A 47 -22.90 1.83 22.07
C VAL A 47 -21.64 1.84 22.94
N ASP A 48 -20.52 2.35 22.44
CA ASP A 48 -19.28 2.55 23.22
C ASP A 48 -18.65 1.26 23.82
N CYS A 49 -18.82 0.12 23.15
CA CYS A 49 -18.30 -1.16 23.66
C CYS A 49 -16.79 -1.38 23.42
N GLY A 50 -16.17 -0.62 22.51
CA GLY A 50 -14.73 -0.74 22.19
C GLY A 50 -14.30 -1.97 21.37
N ALA A 51 -15.23 -2.84 20.94
CA ALA A 51 -14.90 -4.04 20.15
C ALA A 51 -14.16 -3.70 18.83
N CYS A 52 -14.59 -2.63 18.16
CA CYS A 52 -13.97 -2.15 16.92
C CYS A 52 -12.51 -1.67 17.11
N VAL A 53 -12.17 -1.12 18.28
CA VAL A 53 -10.80 -0.68 18.61
C VAL A 53 -9.85 -1.86 18.62
N SER A 54 -10.24 -2.95 19.26
CA SER A 54 -9.43 -4.17 19.34
C SER A 54 -9.32 -4.89 18.00
N ALA A 55 -10.37 -4.80 17.16
CA ALA A 55 -10.40 -5.43 15.84
C ALA A 55 -9.59 -4.66 14.78
N CYS A 56 -9.36 -3.36 14.96
CA CYS A 56 -8.68 -2.54 13.96
C CYS A 56 -7.16 -2.85 13.91
N PRO A 57 -6.64 -3.39 12.79
CA PRO A 57 -5.24 -3.84 12.73
C PRO A 57 -4.22 -2.69 12.75
N VAL A 58 -4.67 -1.47 12.48
CA VAL A 58 -3.85 -0.26 12.37
C VAL A 58 -4.10 0.73 13.49
N GLY A 59 -5.03 0.42 14.42
CA GLY A 59 -5.36 1.29 15.55
C GLY A 59 -5.98 2.64 15.14
N ALA A 60 -6.72 2.67 14.03
CA ALA A 60 -7.35 3.89 13.51
C ALA A 60 -8.62 4.32 14.28
N ILE A 61 -9.06 3.56 15.29
CA ILE A 61 -10.32 3.78 16.00
C ILE A 61 -10.04 4.11 17.46
N ALA A 62 -10.60 5.21 17.95
CA ALA A 62 -10.48 5.65 19.34
C ALA A 62 -11.80 6.30 19.81
N PRO A 63 -12.09 6.32 21.13
CA PRO A 63 -13.19 7.15 21.64
C PRO A 63 -12.88 8.63 21.39
N ASP A 64 -13.92 9.41 21.10
CA ASP A 64 -13.83 10.86 20.84
C ASP A 64 -13.03 11.64 21.91
N THR A 65 -13.15 11.25 23.18
CA THR A 65 -12.44 11.83 24.33
C THR A 65 -10.94 11.55 24.37
N LYS A 66 -10.42 10.64 23.54
CA LYS A 66 -8.99 10.30 23.48
C LYS A 66 -8.33 10.72 22.17
N LEU A 67 -9.02 11.51 21.35
CA LEU A 67 -8.46 12.02 20.10
C LEU A 67 -7.42 13.11 20.37
N GLU A 68 -6.32 13.06 19.62
CA GLU A 68 -5.35 14.14 19.57
C GLU A 68 -5.93 15.36 18.82
N PRO A 69 -5.42 16.59 19.03
CA PRO A 69 -5.93 17.79 18.35
C PRO A 69 -6.04 17.65 16.82
N LYS A 70 -5.03 17.03 16.18
CA LYS A 70 -5.03 16.77 14.73
C LYS A 70 -6.09 15.76 14.28
N GLN A 71 -6.67 14.98 15.21
CA GLN A 71 -7.69 13.97 14.93
C GLN A 71 -9.12 14.48 15.19
N LEU A 72 -9.29 15.62 15.84
CA LEU A 72 -10.63 16.19 16.11
C LEU A 72 -11.49 16.40 14.86
N PRO A 73 -10.96 16.80 13.68
CA PRO A 73 -11.78 16.92 12.47
C PRO A 73 -12.47 15.61 12.05
N PHE A 74 -11.97 14.46 12.50
CA PHE A 74 -12.58 13.17 12.16
C PHE A 74 -13.92 12.92 12.86
N ILE A 75 -14.23 13.64 13.96
CA ILE A 75 -15.54 13.52 14.63
C ILE A 75 -16.66 13.89 13.66
N GLU A 76 -16.59 15.10 13.10
CA GLU A 76 -17.58 15.58 12.13
C GLU A 76 -17.54 14.76 10.84
N LEU A 77 -16.36 14.33 10.40
CA LEU A 77 -16.25 13.48 9.22
C LEU A 77 -17.00 12.15 9.37
N ASN A 78 -16.89 11.48 10.53
CA ASN A 78 -17.63 10.26 10.81
C ASN A 78 -19.15 10.53 10.85
N ALA A 79 -19.57 11.58 11.55
CA ALA A 79 -20.98 11.94 11.67
C ALA A 79 -21.61 12.29 10.31
N SER A 80 -20.92 13.08 9.49
CA SER A 80 -21.42 13.59 8.20
C SER A 80 -21.66 12.52 7.14
N PHE A 81 -21.07 11.33 7.29
CA PHE A 81 -21.36 10.19 6.42
C PHE A 81 -22.80 9.71 6.57
N TYR A 82 -23.41 9.91 7.75
CA TYR A 82 -24.76 9.45 8.05
C TYR A 82 -25.77 10.58 7.91
N PRO A 83 -27.00 10.29 7.47
CA PRO A 83 -28.08 11.28 7.47
C PRO A 83 -28.32 11.81 8.89
N LYS A 84 -28.53 13.13 9.02
CA LYS A 84 -28.90 13.75 10.30
C LYS A 84 -30.22 13.18 10.80
N ARG A 85 -30.27 12.80 12.09
CA ARG A 85 -31.41 12.20 12.76
C ARG A 85 -31.60 12.82 14.15
N GLU A 86 -32.81 12.72 14.70
CA GLU A 86 -33.07 13.14 16.09
C GLU A 86 -32.96 11.94 17.03
N GLY A 87 -31.98 11.99 17.94
CA GLY A 87 -31.81 11.02 19.03
C GLY A 87 -31.04 9.74 18.64
N LYS A 88 -30.73 8.92 19.66
CA LYS A 88 -30.01 7.66 19.48
C LYS A 88 -30.88 6.60 18.81
N LEU A 89 -30.26 5.82 17.92
CA LEU A 89 -30.91 4.67 17.31
C LEU A 89 -30.87 3.48 18.29
N PRO A 90 -31.95 2.67 18.34
CA PRO A 90 -31.88 1.39 19.02
C PRO A 90 -30.82 0.50 18.34
N PRO A 91 -30.10 -0.34 19.10
CA PRO A 91 -29.21 -1.35 18.54
C PRO A 91 -29.91 -2.17 17.46
N THR A 92 -29.30 -2.31 16.28
CA THR A 92 -29.78 -3.25 15.27
C THR A 92 -29.39 -4.68 15.65
N SER A 93 -30.33 -5.63 15.49
CA SER A 93 -30.06 -7.05 15.64
C SER A 93 -29.41 -7.69 14.41
N LYS A 94 -29.33 -6.95 13.30
CA LYS A 94 -28.69 -7.41 12.06
C LYS A 94 -27.22 -6.99 12.05
N LEU A 95 -26.35 -7.98 12.27
CA LEU A 95 -24.91 -7.85 12.10
C LEU A 95 -24.55 -7.83 10.61
N ALA A 96 -23.38 -7.27 10.28
CA ALA A 96 -22.82 -7.35 8.94
C ALA A 96 -22.71 -8.81 8.49
N PRO A 97 -23.12 -9.14 7.25
CA PRO A 97 -23.12 -10.52 6.79
C PRO A 97 -21.69 -11.03 6.66
N VAL A 98 -21.39 -12.13 7.35
CA VAL A 98 -20.11 -12.82 7.19
C VAL A 98 -20.19 -13.67 5.92
N LEU A 99 -19.39 -13.32 4.93
CA LEU A 99 -19.27 -14.13 3.71
C LEU A 99 -18.68 -15.49 4.09
N PRO A 100 -19.32 -16.61 3.71
CA PRO A 100 -18.79 -17.93 4.04
C PRO A 100 -17.45 -18.15 3.35
N ALA A 101 -16.45 -18.62 4.11
CA ALA A 101 -15.18 -19.07 3.58
C ALA A 101 -15.39 -20.26 2.63
N PRO A 102 -14.60 -20.38 1.56
CA PRO A 102 -14.69 -21.52 0.66
C PRO A 102 -14.35 -22.81 1.40
N LYS A 103 -14.97 -23.92 1.01
CA LYS A 103 -14.79 -25.23 1.67
C LYS A 103 -14.18 -26.20 0.70
N ILE A 104 -13.09 -26.84 1.12
CA ILE A 104 -12.50 -27.95 0.39
C ILE A 104 -13.37 -29.20 0.61
N THR A 105 -13.86 -29.77 -0.48
CA THR A 105 -14.67 -31.00 -0.51
C THR A 105 -13.95 -32.14 -1.22
N ARG A 106 -12.98 -31.85 -2.10
CA ARG A 106 -12.07 -32.86 -2.67
C ARG A 106 -11.17 -33.43 -1.57
N GLY A 107 -11.04 -34.76 -1.53
CA GLY A 107 -10.12 -35.43 -0.60
C GLY A 107 -8.65 -35.13 -0.94
N GLY A 108 -7.80 -34.97 0.08
CA GLY A 108 -6.36 -34.69 -0.08
C GLY A 108 -5.98 -33.23 0.21
N PRO A 109 -4.69 -32.94 0.44
CA PRO A 109 -4.23 -31.61 0.86
C PRO A 109 -4.09 -30.64 -0.33
N LEU A 110 -4.81 -29.52 -0.32
CA LEU A 110 -4.57 -28.44 -1.27
C LEU A 110 -3.25 -27.73 -0.91
N THR A 111 -2.35 -27.60 -1.89
CA THR A 111 -1.04 -26.94 -1.72
C THR A 111 -0.90 -25.84 -2.77
N VAL A 112 -0.69 -24.61 -2.33
CA VAL A 112 -0.69 -23.40 -3.18
C VAL A 112 0.63 -22.63 -3.00
N ALA A 113 1.26 -22.24 -4.11
CA ALA A 113 2.35 -21.27 -4.11
C ALA A 113 1.77 -19.86 -4.22
N ILE A 114 2.24 -18.92 -3.41
CA ILE A 114 1.92 -17.50 -3.54
C ILE A 114 3.20 -16.74 -3.85
N VAL A 115 3.19 -15.92 -4.92
CA VAL A 115 4.35 -15.14 -5.36
C VAL A 115 4.15 -13.67 -4.99
N GLY A 116 5.06 -13.14 -4.18
CA GLY A 116 4.96 -11.88 -3.47
C GLY A 116 4.48 -12.07 -2.02
N SER A 117 4.86 -11.15 -1.13
CA SER A 117 4.51 -11.21 0.31
C SER A 117 3.78 -9.96 0.83
N GLY A 118 3.28 -9.11 -0.08
CA GLY A 118 2.50 -7.92 0.29
C GLY A 118 1.10 -8.25 0.82
N PRO A 119 0.26 -7.23 1.11
CA PRO A 119 -1.08 -7.43 1.69
C PRO A 119 -1.94 -8.45 0.94
N ALA A 120 -1.99 -8.38 -0.40
CA ALA A 120 -2.77 -9.32 -1.20
C ALA A 120 -2.33 -10.78 -1.02
N ALA A 121 -1.02 -11.01 -0.90
CA ALA A 121 -0.47 -12.34 -0.64
C ALA A 121 -0.84 -12.83 0.76
N MET A 122 -0.67 -11.97 1.78
CA MET A 122 -0.94 -12.34 3.17
C MET A 122 -2.44 -12.58 3.41
N TYR A 123 -3.32 -11.77 2.83
CA TYR A 123 -4.77 -12.01 2.89
C TYR A 123 -5.19 -13.28 2.11
N ALA A 124 -4.59 -13.56 0.95
CA ALA A 124 -4.86 -14.80 0.23
C ALA A 124 -4.39 -16.04 1.01
N ALA A 125 -3.22 -15.96 1.64
CA ALA A 125 -2.69 -17.02 2.50
C ALA A 125 -3.62 -17.27 3.70
N ASP A 126 -4.05 -16.21 4.38
CA ASP A 126 -4.97 -16.31 5.52
C ASP A 126 -6.30 -16.96 5.13
N GLU A 127 -6.92 -16.49 4.03
CA GLU A 127 -8.18 -17.04 3.53
C GLU A 127 -8.03 -18.53 3.21
N LEU A 128 -6.94 -18.94 2.53
CA LEU A 128 -6.61 -20.35 2.24
C LEU A 128 -6.44 -21.20 3.50
N LEU A 129 -5.76 -20.67 4.51
CA LEU A 129 -5.41 -21.40 5.74
C LEU A 129 -6.57 -21.52 6.74
N THR A 130 -7.67 -20.79 6.54
CA THR A 130 -8.94 -21.06 7.27
C THR A 130 -9.47 -22.48 7.03
N GLN A 131 -9.02 -23.15 5.97
CA GLN A 131 -9.46 -24.48 5.55
C GLN A 131 -8.52 -25.57 6.07
N ARG A 132 -9.09 -26.70 6.51
CA ARG A 132 -8.29 -27.86 6.95
C ARG A 132 -7.56 -28.51 5.78
N GLY A 133 -6.31 -28.92 6.00
CA GLY A 133 -5.52 -29.66 5.01
C GLY A 133 -4.85 -28.78 3.95
N VAL A 134 -4.93 -27.45 4.07
CA VAL A 134 -4.26 -26.52 3.16
C VAL A 134 -2.82 -26.25 3.55
N ARG A 135 -1.96 -26.09 2.54
CA ARG A 135 -0.57 -25.65 2.67
C ARG A 135 -0.33 -24.48 1.72
N VAL A 136 0.34 -23.45 2.23
CA VAL A 136 0.66 -22.23 1.50
C VAL A 136 2.16 -21.99 1.61
N ASN A 137 2.83 -21.90 0.46
CA ASN A 137 4.23 -21.51 0.36
C ASN A 137 4.32 -20.12 -0.27
N VAL A 138 4.79 -19.12 0.48
CA VAL A 138 4.92 -17.73 0.02
C VAL A 138 6.36 -17.46 -0.40
N PHE A 139 6.55 -17.02 -1.64
CA PHE A 139 7.84 -16.69 -2.24
C PHE A 139 7.99 -15.17 -2.38
N GLU A 140 9.11 -14.62 -1.92
CA GLU A 140 9.39 -13.18 -1.96
C GLU A 140 10.80 -12.94 -2.48
N LYS A 141 10.98 -11.98 -3.40
CA LYS A 141 12.29 -11.68 -3.97
C LYS A 141 13.24 -11.05 -2.95
N LEU A 142 12.71 -10.33 -1.97
CA LEU A 142 13.51 -9.70 -0.90
C LEU A 142 13.68 -10.62 0.31
N PRO A 143 14.74 -10.44 1.13
CA PRO A 143 14.87 -11.11 2.43
C PRO A 143 13.81 -10.67 3.46
N THR A 144 13.11 -9.55 3.22
CA THR A 144 12.08 -9.00 4.11
C THR A 144 10.70 -9.04 3.45
N PRO A 145 9.64 -9.50 4.15
CA PRO A 145 8.31 -9.60 3.58
C PRO A 145 7.52 -8.27 3.65
N TYR A 146 6.22 -8.34 3.34
CA TYR A 146 5.19 -7.30 3.51
C TYR A 146 5.13 -6.21 2.44
N GLY A 147 6.02 -6.26 1.45
CA GLY A 147 5.98 -5.41 0.27
C GLY A 147 5.83 -3.92 0.61
N LEU A 148 4.84 -3.26 -0.02
CA LEU A 148 4.63 -1.82 0.15
C LEU A 148 4.20 -1.41 1.57
N VAL A 149 3.77 -2.31 2.46
CA VAL A 149 3.55 -1.92 3.86
C VAL A 149 4.88 -1.54 4.53
N ARG A 150 5.98 -2.22 4.16
CA ARG A 150 7.32 -1.95 4.67
C ARG A 150 8.05 -0.90 3.83
N ALA A 151 7.96 -1.02 2.50
CA ALA A 151 8.75 -0.24 1.54
C ALA A 151 8.01 0.94 0.89
N GLY A 152 6.69 1.03 1.05
CA GLY A 152 5.84 2.03 0.40
C GLY A 152 5.20 3.01 1.39
N VAL A 153 4.49 2.51 2.40
CA VAL A 153 3.85 3.35 3.42
C VAL A 153 4.89 4.28 4.03
N ALA A 154 4.59 5.58 4.04
CA ALA A 154 5.51 6.62 4.49
C ALA A 154 5.99 6.37 5.94
N PRO A 155 7.21 6.80 6.29
CA PRO A 155 7.77 6.56 7.61
C PRO A 155 7.01 7.33 8.72
N ASP A 156 6.32 8.42 8.41
CA ASP A 156 5.45 9.09 9.39
C ASP A 156 4.07 8.41 9.55
N HIS A 157 3.76 7.39 8.74
CA HIS A 157 2.52 6.59 8.78
C HIS A 157 2.67 5.29 9.59
N GLN A 158 3.34 5.37 10.75
CA GLN A 158 3.63 4.21 11.60
C GLN A 158 2.39 3.41 12.01
N SER A 159 1.26 4.08 12.27
CA SER A 159 0.00 3.41 12.60
C SER A 159 -0.47 2.47 11.49
N THR A 160 -0.38 2.89 10.23
CA THR A 160 -0.74 2.07 9.07
C THR A 160 0.18 0.84 8.95
N LYS A 161 1.47 0.96 9.27
CA LYS A 161 2.43 -0.16 9.27
C LYS A 161 2.13 -1.23 10.32
N ARG A 162 1.31 -0.94 11.35
CA ARG A 162 0.92 -1.92 12.39
C ARG A 162 0.16 -3.13 11.85
N VAL A 163 -0.41 -3.05 10.65
CA VAL A 163 -1.02 -4.20 9.96
C VAL A 163 -0.04 -5.37 9.80
N THR A 164 1.27 -5.12 9.79
CA THR A 164 2.30 -6.17 9.79
C THR A 164 2.15 -7.16 10.96
N ARG A 165 1.66 -6.72 12.13
CA ARG A 165 1.38 -7.62 13.26
C ARG A 165 0.29 -8.65 12.94
N LEU A 166 -0.68 -8.29 12.10
CA LEU A 166 -1.67 -9.24 11.60
C LEU A 166 -1.00 -10.24 10.65
N PHE A 167 -0.12 -9.77 9.77
CA PHE A 167 0.63 -10.62 8.86
C PHE A 167 1.59 -11.58 9.58
N ASP A 168 2.22 -11.14 10.68
CA ASP A 168 3.03 -12.00 11.54
C ASP A 168 2.21 -13.16 12.12
N ARG A 169 0.98 -12.87 12.58
CA ARG A 169 0.04 -13.92 13.07
C ARG A 169 -0.38 -14.87 11.94
N MET A 170 -0.62 -14.36 10.74
CA MET A 170 -0.92 -15.18 9.56
C MET A 170 0.24 -16.11 9.22
N ALA A 171 1.47 -15.61 9.25
CA ALA A 171 2.67 -16.38 8.96
C ALA A 171 2.98 -17.49 10.00
N GLN A 172 2.42 -17.39 11.21
CA GLN A 172 2.55 -18.39 12.26
C GLN A 172 1.53 -19.55 12.14
N GLN A 173 0.55 -19.45 11.24
CA GLN A 173 -0.46 -20.48 11.07
C GLN A 173 0.15 -21.80 10.56
N ARG A 174 -0.41 -22.92 11.02
CA ARG A 174 -0.01 -24.25 10.53
C ARG A 174 -0.33 -24.35 9.04
N GLY A 175 0.66 -24.77 8.25
CA GLY A 175 0.53 -24.91 6.81
C GLY A 175 1.09 -23.71 6.04
N PHE A 176 1.43 -22.61 6.71
CA PHE A 176 2.15 -21.49 6.12
C PHE A 176 3.65 -21.75 6.07
N LYS A 177 4.32 -21.29 5.03
CA LYS A 177 5.78 -21.27 4.93
C LYS A 177 6.30 -20.13 4.06
N PHE A 178 7.36 -19.49 4.51
CA PHE A 178 8.11 -18.51 3.72
C PHE A 178 9.30 -19.11 2.99
N PHE A 179 9.53 -18.60 1.78
CA PHE A 179 10.76 -18.69 1.01
C PHE A 179 11.12 -17.27 0.55
N LEU A 180 11.78 -16.51 1.43
CA LEU A 180 12.23 -15.14 1.15
C LEU A 180 13.60 -15.15 0.49
N ASN A 181 13.99 -14.04 -0.14
CA ASN A 181 15.15 -13.93 -1.02
C ASN A 181 15.06 -14.87 -2.26
N VAL A 182 13.86 -15.28 -2.66
CA VAL A 182 13.59 -16.18 -3.79
C VAL A 182 12.74 -15.45 -4.83
N GLU A 183 13.42 -14.97 -5.88
CA GLU A 183 12.77 -14.38 -7.05
C GLU A 183 12.25 -15.45 -8.03
N VAL A 184 10.92 -15.50 -8.22
CA VAL A 184 10.26 -16.29 -9.27
C VAL A 184 10.44 -15.60 -10.62
N GLY A 185 10.81 -16.37 -11.65
CA GLY A 185 11.31 -15.89 -12.94
C GLY A 185 12.84 -15.86 -13.03
N LYS A 186 13.55 -15.95 -11.90
CA LYS A 186 15.02 -16.02 -11.84
C LYS A 186 15.51 -17.34 -11.22
N HIS A 187 15.10 -17.64 -9.99
CA HIS A 187 15.54 -18.85 -9.28
C HIS A 187 14.59 -20.03 -9.57
N LEU A 188 13.29 -19.77 -9.66
CA LEU A 188 12.25 -20.76 -9.96
C LEU A 188 11.38 -20.24 -11.10
N SER A 189 11.01 -21.10 -12.04
CA SER A 189 10.04 -20.81 -13.09
C SER A 189 8.60 -21.05 -12.62
N HIS A 190 7.62 -20.59 -13.40
CA HIS A 190 6.21 -20.93 -13.15
C HIS A 190 5.98 -22.46 -13.20
N ALA A 191 6.65 -23.16 -14.12
CA ALA A 191 6.56 -24.60 -14.27
C ALA A 191 7.09 -25.33 -13.03
N ASP A 192 8.24 -24.92 -12.48
CA ASP A 192 8.77 -25.50 -11.24
C ASP A 192 7.75 -25.38 -10.10
N LEU A 193 7.06 -24.24 -9.99
CA LEU A 193 6.03 -24.06 -8.96
C LEU A 193 4.84 -25.00 -9.17
N LEU A 194 4.35 -25.19 -10.40
CA LEU A 194 3.24 -26.11 -10.69
C LEU A 194 3.61 -27.59 -10.53
N GLU A 195 4.87 -27.97 -10.65
CA GLU A 195 5.31 -29.35 -10.33
C GLU A 195 5.21 -29.66 -8.83
N HIS A 196 5.24 -28.63 -7.98
CA HIS A 196 5.22 -28.74 -6.52
C HIS A 196 3.90 -28.29 -5.86
N HIS A 197 2.98 -27.68 -6.60
CA HIS A 197 1.74 -27.09 -6.07
C HIS A 197 0.58 -27.33 -7.04
N HIS A 198 -0.64 -27.37 -6.51
CA HIS A 198 -1.85 -27.46 -7.33
C HIS A 198 -2.12 -26.16 -8.09
N ALA A 199 -1.70 -25.04 -7.50
CA ALA A 199 -1.91 -23.70 -8.04
C ALA A 199 -0.78 -22.75 -7.62
N VAL A 200 -0.58 -21.72 -8.44
CA VAL A 200 0.29 -20.57 -8.20
C VAL A 200 -0.56 -19.30 -8.25
N LEU A 201 -0.55 -18.53 -7.17
CA LEU A 201 -1.24 -17.25 -7.05
C LEU A 201 -0.21 -16.12 -7.03
N TYR A 202 -0.25 -15.26 -8.04
CA TYR A 202 0.64 -14.11 -8.18
C TYR A 202 0.02 -12.87 -7.52
N ALA A 203 0.71 -12.37 -6.50
CA ALA A 203 0.35 -11.18 -5.72
C ALA A 203 1.52 -10.18 -5.69
N VAL A 204 2.18 -10.00 -6.84
CA VAL A 204 3.42 -9.23 -7.00
C VAL A 204 3.26 -7.70 -7.00
N GLY A 205 2.02 -7.22 -6.87
CA GLY A 205 1.72 -5.78 -6.86
C GLY A 205 1.96 -5.09 -8.20
N ALA A 206 2.30 -3.81 -8.15
CA ALA A 206 2.65 -2.98 -9.31
C ALA A 206 3.96 -2.22 -8.99
N PRO A 207 5.12 -2.87 -9.17
CA PRO A 207 6.39 -2.36 -8.65
C PRO A 207 6.97 -1.18 -9.44
N ASN A 208 6.46 -0.92 -10.66
CA ASN A 208 6.95 0.15 -11.51
C ASN A 208 5.99 1.35 -11.45
N ASP A 209 6.49 2.52 -11.82
CA ASP A 209 5.68 3.71 -12.00
C ASP A 209 5.47 4.04 -13.48
N ARG A 210 4.39 4.77 -13.74
CA ARG A 210 4.20 5.48 -15.00
C ARG A 210 5.10 6.71 -15.00
N ARG A 211 5.93 6.83 -16.03
CA ARG A 211 6.74 8.03 -16.29
C ARG A 211 6.03 8.91 -17.32
N LEU A 212 6.34 10.20 -17.29
CA LEU A 212 5.96 11.10 -18.37
C LEU A 212 6.83 10.82 -19.59
N GLU A 213 6.19 10.79 -20.76
CA GLU A 213 6.87 10.70 -22.07
C GLU A 213 6.95 12.11 -22.67
N ILE A 214 7.83 12.94 -22.10
CA ILE A 214 8.07 14.32 -22.51
C ILE A 214 9.57 14.60 -22.55
N ASP A 215 9.98 15.61 -23.34
CA ASP A 215 11.38 16.03 -23.45
C ASP A 215 11.97 16.40 -22.08
N GLY A 216 13.23 16.03 -21.86
CA GLY A 216 13.98 16.28 -20.63
C GLY A 216 13.72 15.29 -19.49
N MET A 217 12.73 14.39 -19.61
CA MET A 217 12.63 13.24 -18.69
C MET A 217 13.84 12.31 -18.89
N GLY A 218 14.62 12.10 -17.83
CA GLY A 218 15.91 11.41 -17.87
C GLY A 218 17.10 12.29 -17.51
N LEU A 219 16.92 13.62 -17.42
CA LEU A 219 17.91 14.52 -16.82
C LEU A 219 18.14 14.15 -15.34
N LEU A 220 19.34 14.43 -14.82
CA LEU A 220 19.61 14.31 -13.39
C LEU A 220 18.64 15.20 -12.59
N GLY A 221 18.08 14.68 -11.50
CA GLY A 221 17.00 15.33 -10.76
C GLY A 221 15.61 15.11 -11.36
N THR A 222 15.44 14.16 -12.29
CA THR A 222 14.13 13.62 -12.65
C THR A 222 13.96 12.21 -12.09
N GLY A 223 12.73 11.85 -11.70
CA GLY A 223 12.42 10.53 -11.16
C GLY A 223 10.92 10.34 -10.94
N THR A 224 10.56 9.31 -10.18
CA THR A 224 9.17 9.10 -9.75
C THR A 224 9.00 9.22 -8.25
N ALA A 225 7.77 9.48 -7.81
CA ALA A 225 7.45 9.53 -6.40
C ALA A 225 7.65 8.18 -5.71
N THR A 226 7.40 7.04 -6.37
CA THR A 226 7.64 5.72 -5.76
C THR A 226 9.12 5.42 -5.62
N GLU A 227 9.97 5.86 -6.56
CA GLU A 227 11.43 5.74 -6.41
C GLU A 227 11.91 6.53 -5.18
N MET A 228 11.41 7.76 -5.02
CA MET A 228 11.68 8.60 -3.86
C MET A 228 11.18 7.95 -2.56
N VAL A 229 9.95 7.41 -2.54
CA VAL A 229 9.39 6.69 -1.39
C VAL A 229 10.22 5.45 -1.05
N ALA A 230 10.65 4.69 -2.05
CA ALA A 230 11.47 3.50 -1.86
C ALA A 230 12.84 3.86 -1.28
N TRP A 231 13.46 4.95 -1.74
CA TRP A 231 14.70 5.51 -1.16
C TRP A 231 14.49 5.97 0.29
N ILE A 232 13.44 6.77 0.56
CA ILE A 232 13.04 7.19 1.92
C ILE A 232 12.88 5.98 2.86
N ASN A 233 12.25 4.91 2.37
CA ASN A 233 11.97 3.71 3.16
C ASN A 233 13.13 2.70 3.23
N GLY A 234 14.26 2.97 2.57
CA GLY A 234 15.45 2.12 2.59
C GLY A 234 15.34 0.84 1.76
N HIS A 235 14.56 0.84 0.69
CA HIS A 235 14.47 -0.30 -0.22
C HIS A 235 15.82 -0.54 -0.91
N PRO A 236 16.37 -1.77 -0.90
CA PRO A 236 17.76 -2.03 -1.30
C PRO A 236 18.08 -1.62 -2.74
N GLU A 237 17.13 -1.80 -3.67
CA GLU A 237 17.30 -1.39 -5.08
C GLU A 237 17.37 0.13 -5.30
N PHE A 238 16.96 0.96 -4.34
CA PHE A 238 16.85 2.42 -4.50
C PHE A 238 17.78 3.22 -3.58
N THR A 239 18.59 2.56 -2.75
CA THR A 239 19.49 3.24 -1.80
C THR A 239 20.51 4.18 -2.46
N ALA A 240 20.93 3.87 -3.68
CA ALA A 240 21.88 4.65 -4.47
C ALA A 240 21.20 5.68 -5.39
N LEU A 241 19.89 5.93 -5.25
CA LEU A 241 19.18 6.94 -6.03
C LEU A 241 19.84 8.32 -5.80
N PRO A 242 20.29 9.03 -6.85
CA PRO A 242 21.00 10.31 -6.70
C PRO A 242 20.02 11.45 -6.40
N VAL A 243 19.53 11.48 -5.16
CA VAL A 243 18.62 12.52 -4.67
C VAL A 243 19.41 13.75 -4.25
N ASP A 244 19.13 14.88 -4.89
CA ASP A 244 19.72 16.17 -4.59
C ASP A 244 18.65 17.14 -4.08
N LEU A 245 18.78 17.54 -2.82
CA LEU A 245 17.85 18.46 -2.14
C LEU A 245 18.47 19.84 -1.90
N SER A 246 19.51 20.21 -2.65
CA SER A 246 20.19 21.51 -2.52
C SER A 246 19.43 22.68 -3.17
N HIS A 247 18.38 22.40 -3.94
CA HIS A 247 17.54 23.43 -4.56
C HIS A 247 16.30 23.73 -3.73
N GLU A 248 15.86 24.99 -3.73
CA GLU A 248 14.72 25.45 -2.91
C GLU A 248 13.35 24.90 -3.32
N ARG A 249 13.20 24.33 -4.53
CA ARG A 249 11.89 23.90 -5.05
C ARG A 249 11.94 22.51 -5.67
N VAL A 250 10.95 21.70 -5.29
CA VAL A 250 10.64 20.39 -5.89
C VAL A 250 9.27 20.47 -6.56
N VAL A 251 9.12 19.85 -7.73
CA VAL A 251 7.82 19.70 -8.41
C VAL A 251 7.43 18.23 -8.47
N ILE A 252 6.22 17.92 -8.01
CA ILE A 252 5.61 16.59 -8.12
C ILE A 252 4.42 16.69 -9.07
N VAL A 253 4.45 15.94 -10.16
CA VAL A 253 3.35 15.88 -11.13
C VAL A 253 2.37 14.77 -10.76
N GLY A 254 1.13 15.13 -10.47
CA GLY A 254 0.07 14.25 -9.96
C GLY A 254 -0.22 14.53 -8.49
N ASN A 255 -1.50 14.54 -8.12
CA ASN A 255 -1.97 14.93 -6.79
C ASN A 255 -2.73 13.79 -6.06
N GLY A 256 -2.16 12.58 -6.07
CA GLY A 256 -2.63 11.45 -5.26
C GLY A 256 -1.95 11.37 -3.90
N ASN A 257 -2.34 10.39 -3.08
CA ASN A 257 -1.77 10.21 -1.73
C ASN A 257 -0.24 10.02 -1.73
N VAL A 258 0.32 9.32 -2.73
CA VAL A 258 1.78 9.15 -2.85
C VAL A 258 2.49 10.48 -3.05
N ALA A 259 1.89 11.43 -3.79
CA ALA A 259 2.44 12.78 -3.94
C ALA A 259 2.42 13.53 -2.61
N PHE A 260 1.36 13.37 -1.82
CA PHE A 260 1.26 13.93 -0.48
C PHE A 260 2.27 13.32 0.48
N ASP A 261 2.52 12.01 0.39
CA ASP A 261 3.54 11.35 1.21
C ASP A 261 4.93 11.92 0.96
N VAL A 262 5.33 12.06 -0.31
CA VAL A 262 6.61 12.65 -0.66
C VAL A 262 6.67 14.13 -0.27
N ALA A 263 5.64 14.92 -0.58
CA ALA A 263 5.61 16.35 -0.26
C ALA A 263 5.69 16.60 1.26
N ARG A 264 4.97 15.79 2.05
CA ARG A 264 4.99 15.85 3.51
C ARG A 264 6.36 15.48 4.07
N VAL A 265 6.97 14.38 3.65
CA VAL A 265 8.32 14.00 4.11
C VAL A 265 9.35 15.08 3.75
N LEU A 266 9.28 15.65 2.55
CA LEU A 266 10.21 16.71 2.11
C LEU A 266 10.05 18.04 2.87
N THR A 267 8.90 18.29 3.51
CA THR A 267 8.61 19.55 4.22
C THR A 267 8.50 19.38 5.73
N THR A 268 8.60 18.15 6.24
CA THR A 268 8.55 17.85 7.68
C THR A 268 9.92 18.12 8.31
N ASP A 269 9.90 18.62 9.54
CA ASP A 269 11.10 18.76 10.37
C ASP A 269 11.88 17.43 10.46
N PRO A 270 13.16 17.39 10.03
CA PRO A 270 14.00 16.20 10.12
C PRO A 270 14.07 15.60 11.53
N ASP A 271 13.96 16.39 12.60
CA ASP A 271 13.98 15.86 13.97
C ASP A 271 12.67 15.15 14.36
N ALA A 272 11.55 15.49 13.71
CA ALA A 272 10.33 14.70 13.81
C ALA A 272 10.45 13.38 13.06
N LEU A 273 11.06 13.40 11.86
CA LEU A 273 11.31 12.20 11.06
C LEU A 273 12.35 11.27 11.71
N ALA A 274 13.29 11.80 12.47
CA ALA A 274 14.30 11.02 13.20
C ALA A 274 13.70 10.03 14.22
N ARG A 275 12.42 10.19 14.60
CA ARG A 275 11.67 9.29 15.49
C ARG A 275 10.88 8.20 14.74
N THR A 276 11.08 8.08 13.42
CA THR A 276 10.37 7.14 12.55
C THR A 276 11.31 6.03 12.03
N ASP A 277 10.78 5.14 11.18
CA ASP A 277 11.58 4.13 10.48
C ASP A 277 12.12 4.60 9.11
N ILE A 278 12.23 5.92 8.89
CA ILE A 278 12.92 6.50 7.72
C ILE A 278 14.35 5.97 7.63
N SER A 279 14.90 5.78 6.43
CA SER A 279 16.28 5.33 6.27
C SER A 279 17.30 6.41 6.71
N ASP A 280 18.43 5.99 7.26
CA ASP A 280 19.46 6.92 7.73
C ASP A 280 20.03 7.82 6.62
N HIS A 281 20.19 7.27 5.41
CA HIS A 281 20.69 8.05 4.27
C HIS A 281 19.68 9.11 3.82
N ALA A 282 18.38 8.80 3.85
CA ALA A 282 17.35 9.78 3.52
C ALA A 282 17.25 10.86 4.61
N LEU A 283 17.31 10.47 5.89
CA LEU A 283 17.32 11.41 7.00
C LEU A 283 18.52 12.35 6.95
N ALA A 284 19.71 11.84 6.63
CA ALA A 284 20.92 12.65 6.47
C ALA A 284 20.77 13.70 5.35
N ALA A 285 20.24 13.29 4.19
CA ALA A 285 19.97 14.21 3.08
C ALA A 285 18.93 15.28 3.45
N LEU A 286 17.86 14.91 4.16
CA LEU A 286 16.82 15.83 4.62
C LEU A 286 17.35 16.85 5.64
N ARG A 287 18.29 16.46 6.52
CA ARG A 287 18.95 17.41 7.44
C ARG A 287 19.77 18.49 6.73
N SER A 288 20.24 18.22 5.51
CA SER A 288 20.96 19.18 4.66
C SER A 288 20.10 19.82 3.56
N SER A 289 18.80 19.54 3.55
CA SER A 289 17.87 20.01 2.52
C SER A 289 17.76 21.54 2.53
N GLN A 290 17.75 22.14 1.34
CA GLN A 290 17.42 23.56 1.13
C GLN A 290 15.98 23.75 0.63
N VAL A 291 15.21 22.68 0.48
CA VAL A 291 13.83 22.73 -0.04
C VAL A 291 12.95 23.60 0.86
N GLN A 292 12.36 24.64 0.27
CA GLN A 292 11.42 25.56 0.89
C GLN A 292 10.00 25.38 0.35
N GLU A 293 9.85 24.85 -0.87
CA GLU A 293 8.54 24.67 -1.49
C GLU A 293 8.46 23.36 -2.28
N VAL A 294 7.43 22.58 -2.02
CA VAL A 294 7.05 21.43 -2.87
C VAL A 294 5.77 21.80 -3.61
N VAL A 295 5.84 21.86 -4.94
CA VAL A 295 4.68 22.12 -5.80
C VAL A 295 4.08 20.79 -6.25
N VAL A 296 2.86 20.50 -5.84
CA VAL A 296 2.08 19.36 -6.31
C VAL A 296 1.19 19.83 -7.47
N ALA A 297 1.63 19.57 -8.69
CA ALA A 297 1.00 20.03 -9.92
C ALA A 297 0.00 18.98 -10.47
N ALA A 298 -1.23 19.42 -10.77
CA ALA A 298 -2.28 18.59 -11.34
C ALA A 298 -2.77 19.13 -12.68
N ARG A 299 -2.92 18.24 -13.66
CA ARG A 299 -3.43 18.61 -15.01
C ARG A 299 -4.91 19.00 -15.05
N ARG A 300 -5.69 18.57 -14.05
CA ARG A 300 -7.14 18.84 -13.92
C ARG A 300 -7.39 19.84 -12.79
N GLY A 301 -8.66 20.26 -12.63
CA GLY A 301 -9.08 21.15 -11.55
C GLY A 301 -9.22 20.46 -10.17
N PRO A 302 -9.46 21.25 -9.11
CA PRO A 302 -9.58 20.79 -7.72
C PRO A 302 -10.56 19.64 -7.49
N ALA A 303 -11.75 19.67 -8.11
CA ALA A 303 -12.76 18.61 -7.95
C ALA A 303 -12.29 17.23 -8.47
N SER A 304 -11.26 17.20 -9.32
CA SER A 304 -10.71 15.97 -9.90
C SER A 304 -9.51 15.39 -9.12
N SER A 305 -9.26 15.89 -7.91
CA SER A 305 -8.11 15.48 -7.10
C SER A 305 -8.19 14.03 -6.64
N ALA A 306 -7.06 13.32 -6.76
CA ALA A 306 -6.97 11.90 -6.44
C ALA A 306 -6.57 11.62 -4.99
N PHE A 307 -6.06 12.62 -4.26
CA PHE A 307 -5.82 12.49 -2.82
C PHE A 307 -7.14 12.24 -2.09
N THR A 308 -7.04 11.54 -0.97
CA THR A 308 -8.20 11.18 -0.17
C THR A 308 -8.44 12.24 0.91
N LEU A 309 -9.68 12.39 1.35
CA LEU A 309 -10.10 13.34 2.37
C LEU A 309 -9.37 13.11 3.71
N PRO A 310 -9.17 11.87 4.20
CA PRO A 310 -8.37 11.64 5.40
C PRO A 310 -6.93 12.14 5.29
N GLU A 311 -6.32 11.97 4.11
CA GLU A 311 -4.94 12.42 3.87
C GLU A 311 -4.86 13.93 3.70
N LEU A 312 -5.87 14.57 3.07
CA LEU A 312 -5.95 16.02 3.02
C LEU A 312 -6.07 16.63 4.42
N ILE A 313 -6.91 16.07 5.29
CA ILE A 313 -7.05 16.50 6.70
C ILE A 313 -5.73 16.34 7.44
N GLY A 314 -5.07 15.18 7.32
CA GLY A 314 -3.79 14.93 7.98
C GLY A 314 -2.69 15.86 7.49
N LEU A 315 -2.64 16.15 6.19
CA LEU A 315 -1.67 17.06 5.59
C LEU A 315 -1.85 18.49 6.13
N THR A 316 -3.07 19.04 6.08
CA THR A 316 -3.33 20.42 6.50
C THR A 316 -3.23 20.62 8.01
N ALA A 317 -3.37 19.55 8.79
CA ALA A 317 -3.16 19.59 10.24
C ALA A 317 -1.68 19.70 10.66
N THR A 318 -0.73 19.39 9.76
CA THR A 318 0.70 19.28 10.10
C THR A 318 1.62 20.10 9.20
N CYS A 319 1.20 20.40 7.98
CA CYS A 319 1.99 21.09 6.96
C CYS A 319 1.45 22.50 6.68
N ASP A 320 2.31 23.38 6.15
CA ASP A 320 1.83 24.60 5.51
C ASP A 320 1.36 24.24 4.11
N VAL A 321 0.07 24.44 3.82
CA VAL A 321 -0.51 24.11 2.51
C VAL A 321 -1.19 25.35 1.95
N VAL A 322 -0.79 25.73 0.74
CA VAL A 322 -1.21 26.98 0.10
C VAL A 322 -1.73 26.77 -1.31
N LEU A 323 -2.54 27.72 -1.77
CA LEU A 323 -3.01 27.86 -3.14
C LEU A 323 -2.62 29.25 -3.66
N ASP A 324 -2.44 29.39 -4.98
CA ASP A 324 -2.39 30.73 -5.57
C ASP A 324 -3.81 31.30 -5.77
N ALA A 325 -3.92 32.60 -6.08
CA ALA A 325 -5.20 33.27 -6.24
C ALA A 325 -6.07 32.62 -7.34
N ALA A 326 -5.47 32.19 -8.45
CA ALA A 326 -6.20 31.53 -9.52
C ALA A 326 -6.72 30.16 -9.09
N ASP A 327 -5.91 29.37 -8.37
CA ASP A 327 -6.31 28.08 -7.83
C ASP A 327 -7.44 28.21 -6.79
N HIS A 328 -7.43 29.28 -5.97
CA HIS A 328 -8.55 29.62 -5.08
C HIS A 328 -9.86 29.87 -5.85
N GLU A 329 -9.80 30.61 -6.95
CA GLU A 329 -10.97 30.82 -7.83
C GLU A 329 -11.49 29.49 -8.42
N LEU A 330 -10.60 28.57 -8.81
CA LEU A 330 -10.99 27.24 -9.27
C LEU A 330 -11.73 26.47 -8.16
N VAL A 331 -11.24 26.51 -6.92
CA VAL A 331 -11.88 25.85 -5.78
C VAL A 331 -13.27 26.42 -5.52
N GLN A 332 -13.43 27.74 -5.52
CA GLN A 332 -14.74 28.38 -5.29
C GLN A 332 -15.74 28.02 -6.39
N ARG A 333 -15.32 28.03 -7.66
CA ARG A 333 -16.16 27.63 -8.79
C ARG A 333 -16.60 26.17 -8.68
N ASP A 334 -15.66 25.27 -8.39
CA ASP A 334 -15.95 23.85 -8.24
C ASP A 334 -16.88 23.61 -7.03
N LEU A 335 -16.66 24.31 -5.91
CA LEU A 335 -17.48 24.21 -4.69
C LEU A 335 -18.93 24.69 -4.90
N ALA A 336 -19.14 25.67 -5.76
CA ALA A 336 -20.47 26.17 -6.11
C ALA A 336 -21.33 25.14 -6.87
N THR A 337 -20.71 24.14 -7.49
CA THR A 337 -21.40 23.14 -8.34
C THR A 337 -21.28 21.70 -7.82
N ALA A 338 -20.39 21.44 -6.87
CA ALA A 338 -20.18 20.10 -6.31
C ALA A 338 -21.40 19.60 -5.52
N SER A 339 -21.97 18.49 -5.98
CA SER A 339 -23.08 17.78 -5.34
C SER A 339 -22.65 16.54 -4.55
N ASP A 340 -21.53 15.92 -4.94
CA ASP A 340 -20.96 14.77 -4.22
C ASP A 340 -20.39 15.21 -2.86
N PRO A 341 -20.85 14.64 -1.73
CA PRO A 341 -20.43 15.06 -0.39
C PRO A 341 -18.91 14.95 -0.16
N LEU A 342 -18.29 13.90 -0.68
CA LEU A 342 -16.85 13.67 -0.49
C LEU A 342 -16.02 14.74 -1.22
N THR A 343 -16.36 15.00 -2.49
CA THR A 343 -15.74 16.06 -3.29
C THR A 343 -15.96 17.42 -2.66
N ARG A 344 -17.18 17.69 -2.19
CA ARG A 344 -17.52 18.95 -1.50
C ARG A 344 -16.68 19.15 -0.24
N ASN A 345 -16.55 18.13 0.62
CA ASN A 345 -15.73 18.20 1.83
C ASN A 345 -14.25 18.50 1.53
N LYS A 346 -13.69 17.92 0.46
CA LYS A 346 -12.33 18.26 0.03
C LYS A 346 -12.24 19.73 -0.38
N LEU A 347 -13.17 20.20 -1.20
CA LEU A 347 -13.20 21.60 -1.67
C LEU A 347 -13.38 22.60 -0.51
N GLU A 348 -14.18 22.26 0.51
CA GLU A 348 -14.36 23.08 1.72
C GLU A 348 -13.09 23.18 2.58
N ILE A 349 -12.21 22.18 2.54
CA ILE A 349 -10.88 22.27 3.16
C ILE A 349 -9.95 23.11 2.29
N LEU A 350 -9.94 22.86 0.97
CA LEU A 350 -9.11 23.60 0.03
C LEU A 350 -9.42 25.10 0.04
N SER A 351 -10.68 25.49 0.21
CA SER A 351 -11.10 26.90 0.22
C SER A 351 -10.61 27.68 1.44
N LYS A 352 -10.11 26.99 2.46
CA LYS A 352 -9.59 27.57 3.71
C LYS A 352 -8.06 27.63 3.74
N LEU A 353 -7.39 27.16 2.68
CA LEU A 353 -5.93 27.16 2.59
C LEU A 353 -5.36 28.57 2.49
N GLY A 354 -4.09 28.72 2.87
CA GLY A 354 -3.38 29.99 2.79
C GLY A 354 -3.10 30.43 1.35
N ASP A 355 -2.65 31.68 1.20
CA ASP A 355 -2.27 32.27 -0.08
C ASP A 355 -0.76 32.10 -0.34
N ALA A 356 -0.41 31.58 -1.51
CA ALA A 356 0.99 31.34 -1.91
C ALA A 356 1.81 32.64 -2.08
N SER A 357 1.17 33.82 -2.16
CA SER A 357 1.84 35.12 -2.16
C SER A 357 2.40 35.53 -0.80
N ALA A 358 1.97 34.87 0.29
CA ALA A 358 2.54 35.09 1.61
C ALA A 358 4.03 34.68 1.65
N PRO A 359 4.88 35.38 2.41
CA PRO A 359 6.28 35.02 2.57
C PRO A 359 6.46 33.59 3.09
N ILE A 360 7.42 32.86 2.53
CA ILE A 360 7.79 31.52 3.02
C ILE A 360 8.54 31.70 4.35
N THR A 361 7.95 31.24 5.44
CA THR A 361 8.55 31.27 6.79
C THR A 361 9.03 29.91 7.26
N ARG A 362 8.58 28.85 6.59
CA ARG A 362 8.96 27.44 6.78
C ARG A 362 8.66 26.68 5.48
N PRO A 363 9.23 25.48 5.28
CA PRO A 363 8.90 24.66 4.12
C PRO A 363 7.38 24.47 3.96
N ARG A 364 6.88 24.67 2.74
CA ARG A 364 5.44 24.62 2.42
C ARG A 364 5.13 23.74 1.22
N ILE A 365 3.87 23.33 1.12
CA ILE A 365 3.32 22.57 0.00
C ILE A 365 2.35 23.47 -0.76
N ARG A 366 2.60 23.66 -2.04
CA ARG A 366 1.68 24.39 -2.93
C ARG A 366 0.93 23.41 -3.81
N LEU A 367 -0.39 23.43 -3.77
CA LEU A 367 -1.20 22.69 -4.74
C LEU A 367 -1.46 23.59 -5.95
N ALA A 368 -1.13 23.13 -7.15
CA ALA A 368 -1.28 23.89 -8.39
C ALA A 368 -2.10 23.10 -9.41
N TYR A 369 -3.15 23.70 -9.95
CA TYR A 369 -4.11 22.99 -10.82
C TYR A 369 -4.05 23.47 -12.27
N GLN A 370 -4.67 22.69 -13.15
CA GLN A 370 -4.73 22.95 -14.60
C GLN A 370 -3.33 23.12 -15.25
N LEU A 371 -2.33 22.39 -14.77
CA LEU A 371 -0.98 22.38 -15.32
C LEU A 371 -0.68 21.04 -15.99
N THR A 372 -0.62 21.04 -17.33
CA THR A 372 -0.24 19.86 -18.12
C THR A 372 1.24 19.94 -18.47
N PRO A 373 2.10 19.01 -18.02
CA PRO A 373 3.55 19.09 -18.25
C PRO A 373 3.87 18.94 -19.74
N GLN A 374 4.75 19.79 -20.26
CA GLN A 374 5.15 19.81 -21.68
C GLN A 374 6.59 19.33 -21.87
N ARG A 375 7.53 19.82 -21.05
CA ARG A 375 8.93 19.40 -21.05
C ARG A 375 9.63 19.78 -19.76
N VAL A 376 10.65 19.02 -19.39
CA VAL A 376 11.58 19.34 -18.32
C VAL A 376 12.73 20.18 -18.89
N LEU A 377 13.11 21.23 -18.17
CA LEU A 377 14.15 22.19 -18.57
C LEU A 377 15.49 21.83 -17.90
N GLY A 378 16.58 22.05 -18.61
CA GLY A 378 17.94 21.90 -18.08
C GLY A 378 18.94 21.37 -19.10
N ASP A 379 20.23 21.47 -18.76
CA ASP A 379 21.34 20.87 -19.50
C ASP A 379 22.14 19.96 -18.54
N GLY A 380 22.09 18.65 -18.78
CA GLY A 380 22.63 17.61 -17.88
C GLY A 380 21.84 17.40 -16.57
N ARG A 381 21.22 18.43 -16.01
CA ARG A 381 20.40 18.40 -14.79
C ARG A 381 19.17 19.29 -14.91
N VAL A 382 18.09 18.92 -14.24
CA VAL A 382 16.86 19.72 -14.17
C VAL A 382 17.09 21.09 -13.52
N THR A 383 16.52 22.13 -14.14
CA THR A 383 16.45 23.48 -13.59
C THR A 383 15.00 23.98 -13.48
N GLY A 384 14.05 23.25 -14.07
CA GLY A 384 12.63 23.57 -13.99
C GLY A 384 11.79 22.68 -14.89
N ILE A 385 10.51 22.99 -14.97
CA ILE A 385 9.55 22.31 -15.83
C ILE A 385 8.59 23.31 -16.45
N GLU A 386 8.28 23.09 -17.71
CA GLU A 386 7.33 23.88 -18.50
C GLU A 386 5.98 23.16 -18.54
N PHE A 387 4.91 23.91 -18.27
CA PHE A 387 3.53 23.44 -18.29
C PHE A 387 2.71 24.25 -19.30
N GLY A 388 1.84 23.58 -20.05
CA GLY A 388 0.70 24.22 -20.70
C GLY A 388 -0.42 24.40 -19.68
N VAL A 389 -1.03 25.57 -19.66
CA VAL A 389 -2.22 25.84 -18.82
C VAL A 389 -3.42 25.20 -19.51
N THR A 390 -3.97 24.16 -18.90
CA THR A 390 -5.01 23.30 -19.47
C THR A 390 -6.21 24.11 -19.96
N GLY A 391 -6.56 23.96 -21.24
CA GLY A 391 -7.68 24.69 -21.86
C GLY A 391 -7.31 26.06 -22.42
N THR A 392 -6.03 26.41 -22.47
CA THR A 392 -5.50 27.65 -23.05
C THR A 392 -4.21 27.38 -23.83
N ASP A 393 -3.76 28.37 -24.60
CA ASP A 393 -2.44 28.36 -25.27
C ASP A 393 -1.31 28.93 -24.39
N GLN A 394 -1.60 29.24 -23.11
CA GLN A 394 -0.61 29.82 -22.22
C GLN A 394 0.36 28.76 -21.71
N VAL A 395 1.63 29.16 -21.58
CA VAL A 395 2.70 28.36 -21.03
C VAL A 395 3.16 28.97 -19.71
N ARG A 396 3.38 28.13 -18.70
CA ARG A 396 3.89 28.51 -17.38
C ARG A 396 5.13 27.67 -17.05
N THR A 397 6.20 28.33 -16.65
CA THR A 397 7.43 27.66 -16.18
C THR A 397 7.49 27.71 -14.66
N ILE A 398 7.97 26.62 -14.05
CA ILE A 398 8.26 26.53 -12.62
C ILE A 398 9.70 26.06 -12.45
N ASP A 399 10.55 26.89 -11.84
CA ASP A 399 11.94 26.53 -11.52
C ASP A 399 11.98 25.46 -10.44
N ALA A 400 12.78 24.42 -10.62
CA ALA A 400 12.89 23.29 -9.70
C ALA A 400 14.20 22.52 -9.90
N GLY A 401 14.80 22.07 -8.79
CA GLY A 401 15.98 21.20 -8.83
C GLY A 401 15.67 19.70 -8.78
N LEU A 402 14.39 19.36 -8.60
CA LEU A 402 13.89 17.99 -8.60
C LEU A 402 12.47 17.95 -9.18
N VAL A 403 12.23 17.06 -10.13
CA VAL A 403 10.93 16.81 -10.76
C VAL A 403 10.56 15.34 -10.63
N LEU A 404 9.47 15.06 -9.92
CA LEU A 404 8.98 13.70 -9.67
C LEU A 404 7.63 13.47 -10.34
N THR A 405 7.44 12.31 -10.97
CA THR A 405 6.13 11.89 -11.45
C THR A 405 5.41 11.01 -10.44
N SER A 406 4.16 11.34 -10.12
CA SER A 406 3.24 10.60 -9.24
C SER A 406 1.90 10.35 -9.96
N ILE A 407 1.98 9.80 -11.17
CA ILE A 407 0.84 9.65 -12.09
C ILE A 407 0.28 8.21 -12.16
N GLY A 408 0.58 7.41 -11.13
CA GLY A 408 0.10 6.04 -10.95
C GLY A 408 1.17 4.98 -11.18
N HIS A 409 0.99 3.83 -10.54
CA HIS A 409 1.87 2.68 -10.72
C HIS A 409 1.52 1.89 -12.01
N ARG A 410 2.35 0.90 -12.30
CA ARG A 410 2.24 -0.03 -13.43
C ARG A 410 2.73 -1.41 -13.00
N GLY A 411 1.95 -2.44 -13.33
CA GLY A 411 2.37 -3.83 -13.22
C GLY A 411 3.64 -4.10 -14.05
N LYS A 412 4.43 -5.08 -13.62
CA LYS A 412 5.55 -5.60 -14.41
C LYS A 412 5.13 -6.95 -14.98
N ALA A 413 5.44 -7.18 -16.26
CA ALA A 413 5.23 -8.49 -16.87
C ALA A 413 5.98 -9.57 -16.07
N ILE A 414 5.29 -10.69 -15.86
CA ILE A 414 5.83 -11.85 -15.13
C ILE A 414 6.15 -12.90 -16.19
N ALA A 415 7.33 -13.51 -16.10
CA ALA A 415 7.71 -14.59 -16.99
C ALA A 415 6.62 -15.69 -17.00
N ASP A 416 6.34 -16.22 -18.19
CA ASP A 416 5.36 -17.29 -18.43
C ASP A 416 3.88 -16.93 -18.18
N LEU A 417 3.55 -15.67 -17.86
CA LEU A 417 2.16 -15.21 -17.77
C LEU A 417 1.80 -14.22 -18.88
N PRO A 418 0.54 -14.18 -19.32
CA PRO A 418 0.06 -13.12 -20.20
C PRO A 418 0.08 -11.78 -19.45
N PHE A 419 0.31 -10.70 -20.20
CA PHE A 419 0.32 -9.35 -19.65
C PHE A 419 -0.45 -8.39 -20.56
N ASP A 420 -1.26 -7.52 -19.95
CA ASP A 420 -1.88 -6.39 -20.64
C ASP A 420 -1.03 -5.15 -20.41
N ASP A 421 -0.26 -4.71 -21.41
CA ASP A 421 0.58 -3.52 -21.27
C ASP A 421 -0.23 -2.23 -21.03
N ALA A 422 -1.41 -2.11 -21.64
CA ALA A 422 -2.25 -0.93 -21.58
C ALA A 422 -2.95 -0.81 -20.22
N ALA A 423 -3.58 -1.90 -19.76
CA ALA A 423 -4.18 -1.96 -18.43
C ALA A 423 -3.12 -2.13 -17.32
N SER A 424 -1.90 -2.54 -17.69
CA SER A 424 -0.77 -2.77 -16.78
C SER A 424 -1.06 -3.83 -15.70
N VAL A 425 -1.76 -4.89 -16.08
CA VAL A 425 -2.21 -6.00 -15.23
C VAL A 425 -2.02 -7.33 -15.93
N VAL A 426 -2.11 -8.44 -15.18
CA VAL A 426 -2.26 -9.76 -15.77
C VAL A 426 -3.75 -9.98 -16.10
N PRO A 427 -4.11 -10.27 -17.37
CA PRO A 427 -5.49 -10.53 -17.77
C PRO A 427 -6.09 -11.67 -16.95
N ASN A 428 -7.27 -11.46 -16.36
CA ASN A 428 -7.89 -12.43 -15.49
C ASN A 428 -9.43 -12.33 -15.49
N ASP A 429 -10.08 -13.42 -15.08
CA ASP A 429 -11.52 -13.50 -14.77
C ASP A 429 -11.71 -14.01 -13.33
N GLY A 430 -12.23 -13.16 -12.45
CA GLY A 430 -12.35 -13.47 -11.02
C GLY A 430 -11.02 -13.83 -10.33
N GLY A 431 -9.88 -13.48 -10.93
CA GLY A 431 -8.54 -13.87 -10.47
C GLY A 431 -7.96 -15.11 -11.14
N ARG A 432 -8.69 -15.84 -12.00
CA ARG A 432 -8.12 -16.88 -12.88
C ARG A 432 -7.36 -16.20 -14.01
N VAL A 433 -6.08 -16.51 -14.21
CA VAL A 433 -5.31 -15.93 -15.31
C VAL A 433 -5.89 -16.39 -16.65
N MET A 434 -6.08 -15.48 -17.60
CA MET A 434 -6.69 -15.78 -18.90
C MET A 434 -5.66 -15.76 -20.01
N ASP A 435 -5.60 -16.84 -20.78
CA ASP A 435 -4.83 -16.90 -22.02
C ASP A 435 -5.55 -16.06 -23.09
N ARG A 436 -4.84 -15.05 -23.63
CA ARG A 436 -5.42 -14.12 -24.61
C ARG A 436 -5.72 -14.75 -25.96
N ALA A 437 -4.95 -15.76 -26.38
CA ALA A 437 -5.11 -16.38 -27.69
C ALA A 437 -6.34 -17.30 -27.72
N THR A 438 -6.61 -17.99 -26.61
CA THR A 438 -7.68 -19.00 -26.51
C THR A 438 -8.91 -18.50 -25.77
N GLY A 439 -8.80 -17.41 -25.00
CA GLY A 439 -9.86 -16.91 -24.13
C GLY A 439 -10.18 -17.84 -22.94
N LYS A 440 -9.31 -18.81 -22.65
CA LYS A 440 -9.52 -19.81 -21.58
C LYS A 440 -8.63 -19.53 -20.37
N PRO A 441 -9.03 -19.97 -19.16
CA PRO A 441 -8.15 -19.92 -17.99
C PRO A 441 -6.86 -20.71 -18.19
N VAL A 442 -5.73 -20.12 -17.80
CA VAL A 442 -4.44 -20.80 -17.65
C VAL A 442 -4.52 -21.66 -16.39
N ARG A 443 -4.54 -22.98 -16.59
CA ARG A 443 -4.75 -23.95 -15.50
C ARG A 443 -3.72 -23.76 -14.38
N GLY A 444 -4.21 -23.59 -13.15
CA GLY A 444 -3.37 -23.46 -11.97
C GLY A 444 -2.71 -22.09 -11.78
N ALA A 445 -2.96 -21.10 -12.64
CA ALA A 445 -2.42 -19.75 -12.50
C ALA A 445 -3.51 -18.75 -12.07
N TYR A 446 -3.25 -18.05 -10.97
CA TYR A 446 -4.16 -17.08 -10.37
C TYR A 446 -3.46 -15.76 -10.07
N VAL A 447 -4.22 -14.68 -9.90
CA VAL A 447 -3.71 -13.36 -9.51
C VAL A 447 -4.56 -12.72 -8.42
N ALA A 448 -3.95 -11.90 -7.58
CA ALA A 448 -4.65 -11.08 -6.59
C ALA A 448 -3.95 -9.72 -6.38
N GLY A 449 -4.67 -8.76 -5.80
CA GLY A 449 -4.15 -7.42 -5.51
C GLY A 449 -3.95 -6.57 -6.76
N TRP A 450 -2.93 -5.69 -6.74
CA TRP A 450 -2.75 -4.70 -7.81
C TRP A 450 -2.39 -5.30 -9.17
N ILE A 451 -1.71 -6.45 -9.22
CA ILE A 451 -1.44 -7.12 -10.51
C ILE A 451 -2.73 -7.67 -11.15
N LYS A 452 -3.79 -7.88 -10.36
CA LYS A 452 -5.13 -8.30 -10.80
C LYS A 452 -6.01 -7.10 -11.20
N ARG A 453 -6.06 -6.07 -10.36
CA ARG A 453 -7.06 -4.98 -10.43
C ARG A 453 -6.53 -3.65 -10.96
N GLY A 454 -5.21 -3.53 -11.09
CA GLY A 454 -4.53 -2.25 -11.22
C GLY A 454 -4.22 -1.62 -9.85
N PRO A 455 -3.37 -0.58 -9.81
CA PRO A 455 -2.81 -0.04 -8.58
C PRO A 455 -3.70 1.01 -7.93
N THR A 456 -4.93 0.61 -7.61
CA THR A 456 -5.90 1.46 -6.91
C THR A 456 -6.46 0.73 -5.69
N GLY A 457 -6.85 1.51 -4.68
CA GLY A 457 -7.40 1.03 -3.42
C GLY A 457 -6.37 0.85 -2.31
N PHE A 458 -6.87 0.78 -1.09
CA PHE A 458 -6.11 0.70 0.16
C PHE A 458 -5.65 -0.73 0.47
N ILE A 459 -4.85 -0.90 1.52
CA ILE A 459 -4.40 -2.21 2.03
C ILE A 459 -5.58 -3.19 2.15
N GLY A 460 -6.69 -2.77 2.77
CA GLY A 460 -7.87 -3.61 3.00
C GLY A 460 -8.66 -3.98 1.74
N THR A 461 -8.57 -3.20 0.65
CA THR A 461 -9.20 -3.59 -0.64
C THR A 461 -8.60 -4.88 -1.20
N ASN A 462 -7.37 -5.21 -0.79
CA ASN A 462 -6.72 -6.46 -1.17
C ASN A 462 -7.34 -7.69 -0.48
N LYS A 463 -8.03 -7.51 0.65
CA LYS A 463 -8.67 -8.61 1.40
C LYS A 463 -9.85 -9.20 0.62
N SER A 464 -10.82 -8.37 0.23
CA SER A 464 -11.95 -8.82 -0.59
C SER A 464 -11.49 -9.34 -1.96
N CYS A 465 -10.50 -8.68 -2.55
CA CYS A 465 -9.88 -9.10 -3.80
C CYS A 465 -9.23 -10.49 -3.72
N ALA A 466 -8.51 -10.76 -2.63
CA ALA A 466 -7.91 -12.06 -2.36
C ALA A 466 -8.97 -13.14 -2.10
N ALA A 467 -10.01 -12.82 -1.32
CA ALA A 467 -11.11 -13.74 -1.02
C ALA A 467 -11.83 -14.22 -2.29
N GLU A 468 -12.08 -13.34 -3.25
CA GLU A 468 -12.64 -13.71 -4.56
C GLU A 468 -11.72 -14.68 -5.33
N THR A 469 -10.42 -14.37 -5.41
CA THR A 469 -9.45 -15.24 -6.10
C THR A 469 -9.36 -16.60 -5.42
N VAL A 470 -9.31 -16.65 -4.09
CA VAL A 470 -9.21 -17.90 -3.33
C VAL A 470 -10.47 -18.75 -3.48
N ARG A 471 -11.66 -18.14 -3.51
CA ARG A 471 -12.91 -18.86 -3.78
C ARG A 471 -12.87 -19.56 -5.13
N ASN A 472 -12.50 -18.83 -6.17
CA ASN A 472 -12.36 -19.38 -7.52
C ASN A 472 -11.31 -20.50 -7.61
N LEU A 473 -10.18 -20.35 -6.92
CA LEU A 473 -9.14 -21.38 -6.82
C LEU A 473 -9.65 -22.65 -6.14
N VAL A 474 -10.37 -22.51 -5.02
CA VAL A 474 -10.93 -23.65 -4.28
C VAL A 474 -12.03 -24.34 -5.08
N ASP A 475 -12.86 -23.59 -5.81
CA ASP A 475 -13.87 -24.15 -6.71
C ASP A 475 -13.21 -25.01 -7.81
N ASP A 476 -12.12 -24.53 -8.41
CA ASP A 476 -11.36 -25.27 -9.42
C ASP A 476 -10.70 -26.53 -8.82
N TYR A 477 -10.14 -26.43 -7.61
CA TYR A 477 -9.60 -27.60 -6.90
C TYR A 477 -10.69 -28.64 -6.64
N ASN A 478 -11.85 -28.22 -6.14
CA ASN A 478 -12.98 -29.10 -5.85
C ASN A 478 -13.56 -29.76 -7.11
N ALA A 479 -13.55 -29.04 -8.24
CA ALA A 479 -13.97 -29.54 -9.54
C ALA A 479 -12.95 -30.53 -10.17
N GLY A 480 -11.77 -30.70 -9.57
CA GLY A 480 -10.72 -31.58 -10.09
C GLY A 480 -10.06 -31.06 -11.36
N THR A 481 -10.15 -29.76 -11.64
CA THR A 481 -9.55 -29.14 -12.84
C THR A 481 -8.08 -28.81 -12.66
N LEU A 482 -7.60 -28.76 -11.41
CA LEU A 482 -6.20 -28.55 -11.08
C LEU A 482 -5.40 -29.86 -11.14
N ALA A 483 -4.14 -29.77 -11.58
CA ALA A 483 -3.24 -30.91 -11.58
C ALA A 483 -2.74 -31.19 -10.15
N ASP A 484 -2.51 -32.48 -9.84
CA ASP A 484 -1.85 -32.86 -8.60
C ASP A 484 -0.33 -32.63 -8.72
N PRO A 485 0.35 -32.18 -7.65
CA PRO A 485 1.81 -32.00 -7.64
C PRO A 485 2.54 -33.29 -8.02
N ALA A 486 3.53 -33.19 -8.91
CA ALA A 486 4.38 -34.30 -9.34
C ALA A 486 5.34 -34.76 -8.25
N HIS A 487 5.60 -33.90 -7.26
CA HIS A 487 6.63 -34.11 -6.25
C HIS A 487 6.10 -34.03 -4.82
N LYS A 488 6.75 -34.79 -3.92
CA LYS A 488 6.48 -34.70 -2.49
C LYS A 488 6.87 -33.32 -1.95
N PRO A 489 6.21 -32.82 -0.89
CA PRO A 489 6.51 -31.50 -0.31
C PRO A 489 7.99 -31.27 0.06
N SER A 490 8.69 -32.32 0.50
CA SER A 490 10.11 -32.22 0.88
C SER A 490 11.05 -31.97 -0.30
N ALA A 491 10.63 -32.25 -1.54
CA ALA A 491 11.44 -32.01 -2.73
C ALA A 491 11.56 -30.51 -3.07
N LEU A 492 10.53 -29.72 -2.76
CA LEU A 492 10.53 -28.26 -2.96
C LEU A 492 11.64 -27.60 -2.15
N ASP A 493 11.81 -27.99 -0.88
CA ASP A 493 12.89 -27.49 -0.02
C ASP A 493 14.25 -27.69 -0.68
N LYS A 494 14.53 -28.91 -1.15
CA LYS A 494 15.79 -29.23 -1.80
C LYS A 494 16.00 -28.40 -3.06
N LEU A 495 14.96 -28.24 -3.88
CA LEU A 495 15.02 -27.44 -5.11
C LEU A 495 15.37 -25.98 -4.79
N VAL A 496 14.65 -25.37 -3.84
CA VAL A 496 14.87 -23.97 -3.45
C VAL A 496 16.30 -23.77 -2.93
N HIS A 497 16.76 -24.57 -1.97
CA HIS A 497 18.10 -24.42 -1.41
C HIS A 497 19.23 -24.69 -2.43
N THR A 498 18.96 -25.51 -3.45
CA THR A 498 19.94 -25.75 -4.53
C THR A 498 20.08 -24.52 -5.44
N ARG A 499 18.98 -23.83 -5.74
CA ARG A 499 18.96 -22.69 -6.67
C ARG A 499 19.12 -21.32 -6.00
N GLN A 500 18.81 -21.24 -4.71
CA GLN A 500 19.00 -20.08 -3.86
C GLN A 500 19.46 -20.55 -2.46
N PRO A 501 20.78 -20.76 -2.27
CA PRO A 501 21.34 -21.18 -0.99
C PRO A 501 21.09 -20.20 0.15
N ASP A 502 20.95 -18.91 -0.16
CA ASP A 502 20.72 -17.82 0.79
C ASP A 502 19.23 -17.55 1.02
N VAL A 503 18.40 -18.59 0.86
CA VAL A 503 16.96 -18.51 1.15
C VAL A 503 16.73 -18.17 2.61
N VAL A 504 15.86 -17.19 2.87
CA VAL A 504 15.50 -16.77 4.22
C VAL A 504 14.11 -17.33 4.56
N ASP A 505 14.04 -18.09 5.66
CA ASP A 505 12.77 -18.61 6.18
C ASP A 505 12.16 -17.66 7.23
N ALA A 506 11.06 -18.09 7.87
CA ALA A 506 10.40 -17.28 8.90
C ALA A 506 11.31 -16.97 10.11
N ALA A 507 12.22 -17.87 10.49
CA ALA A 507 13.14 -17.64 11.60
C ALA A 507 14.24 -16.63 11.20
N GLY A 508 14.74 -16.74 9.97
CA GLY A 508 15.65 -15.76 9.39
C GLY A 508 15.03 -14.36 9.31
N TRP A 509 13.76 -14.25 8.87
CA TRP A 509 13.03 -12.98 8.91
C TRP A 509 12.91 -12.43 10.33
N GLN A 510 12.52 -13.25 11.31
CA GLN A 510 12.42 -12.81 12.71
C GLN A 510 13.75 -12.31 13.27
N ALA A 511 14.88 -12.90 12.85
CA ALA A 511 16.21 -12.42 13.22
C ALA A 511 16.54 -11.06 12.58
N ILE A 512 16.19 -10.85 11.30
CA ILE A 512 16.29 -9.52 10.66
C ILE A 512 15.44 -8.50 11.42
N ASP A 513 14.17 -8.82 11.65
CA ASP A 513 13.20 -7.93 12.30
C ASP A 513 13.68 -7.50 13.69
N ALA A 514 14.11 -8.46 14.52
CA ALA A 514 14.65 -8.20 15.84
C ALA A 514 15.91 -7.33 15.81
N ALA A 515 16.82 -7.58 14.85
CA ALA A 515 18.03 -6.80 14.69
C ALA A 515 17.73 -5.35 14.27
N GLU A 516 16.79 -5.13 13.36
CA GLU A 516 16.36 -3.77 12.98
C GLU A 516 15.70 -3.01 14.12
N ILE A 517 14.85 -3.68 14.91
CA ILE A 517 14.23 -3.09 16.10
C ILE A 517 15.32 -2.70 17.12
N ALA A 518 16.27 -3.61 17.39
CA ALA A 518 17.37 -3.35 18.32
C ALA A 518 18.26 -2.17 17.88
N ARG A 519 18.52 -2.04 16.56
CA ARG A 519 19.26 -0.89 16.00
C ARG A 519 18.52 0.44 16.17
N GLY A 520 17.19 0.41 16.21
CA GLY A 520 16.36 1.61 16.43
C GLY A 520 16.45 2.18 17.86
N GLY A 521 16.92 1.38 18.82
CA GLY A 521 17.05 1.81 20.21
C GLY A 521 15.71 2.20 20.85
N GLU A 522 15.73 3.23 21.70
CA GLU A 522 14.51 3.76 22.34
C GLU A 522 13.82 4.84 21.48
N ASP A 523 14.53 5.41 20.49
CA ASP A 523 14.08 6.60 19.76
C ASP A 523 13.26 6.26 18.51
N ARG A 524 13.50 5.09 17.89
CA ARG A 524 12.89 4.69 16.62
C ARG A 524 12.22 3.33 16.74
N PRO A 525 11.10 3.10 16.03
CA PRO A 525 10.45 1.79 16.01
C PRO A 525 11.35 0.69 15.41
N ARG A 526 12.26 1.07 14.52
CA ARG A 526 13.36 0.25 13.98
C ARG A 526 14.32 1.15 13.18
N ASP A 527 15.53 0.65 12.97
CA ASP A 527 16.43 1.14 11.93
C ASP A 527 16.68 0.01 10.91
N LYS A 528 16.27 0.25 9.66
CA LYS A 528 16.21 -0.79 8.62
C LYS A 528 17.58 -1.07 8.03
N PHE A 529 17.86 -2.35 7.77
CA PHE A 529 18.95 -2.68 6.85
C PHE A 529 18.57 -2.23 5.44
N THR A 530 19.54 -1.63 4.75
CA THR A 530 19.35 -1.07 3.41
C THR A 530 20.05 -1.89 2.32
N THR A 531 20.81 -2.93 2.69
CA THR A 531 21.45 -3.85 1.74
C THR A 531 21.02 -5.28 1.99
N VAL A 532 20.94 -6.08 0.92
CA VAL A 532 20.60 -7.50 1.02
C VAL A 532 21.63 -8.24 1.85
N ASP A 533 22.93 -7.99 1.65
CA ASP A 533 24.01 -8.64 2.41
C ASP A 533 23.88 -8.44 3.92
N ALA A 534 23.52 -7.24 4.37
CA ALA A 534 23.32 -6.97 5.80
C ALA A 534 22.08 -7.70 6.35
N MET A 535 21.01 -7.79 5.55
CA MET A 535 19.82 -8.59 5.91
C MET A 535 20.17 -10.08 6.01
N LEU A 536 20.96 -10.61 5.07
CA LEU A 536 21.38 -12.02 5.09
C LEU A 536 22.29 -12.32 6.29
N ALA A 537 23.22 -11.41 6.61
CA ALA A 537 24.06 -11.52 7.80
C ALA A 537 23.22 -11.54 9.09
N ALA A 538 22.18 -10.70 9.19
CA ALA A 538 21.26 -10.71 10.32
C ALA A 538 20.43 -12.01 10.35
N ALA A 539 19.91 -12.47 9.21
CA ALA A 539 19.15 -13.72 9.11
C ALA A 539 19.96 -14.94 9.55
N ALA A 540 21.27 -14.96 9.29
CA ALA A 540 22.16 -16.05 9.69
C ALA A 540 22.32 -16.18 11.22
N THR A 541 21.92 -15.16 12.00
CA THR A 541 21.90 -15.23 13.47
C THR A 541 20.68 -15.97 14.04
N ALA A 542 19.74 -16.36 13.18
CA ALA A 542 18.53 -17.07 13.60
C ALA A 542 18.89 -18.38 14.34
N PRO A 543 18.18 -18.71 15.44
CA PRO A 543 18.46 -19.92 16.19
C PRO A 543 18.29 -21.15 15.30
N THR A 544 19.34 -21.96 15.18
CA THR A 544 19.23 -23.24 14.46
C THR A 544 18.25 -24.14 15.18
N ARG A 545 17.18 -24.57 14.50
CA ARG A 545 16.22 -25.52 15.09
C ARG A 545 16.94 -26.78 15.57
N PRO A 546 16.71 -27.22 16.81
CA PRO A 546 17.28 -28.47 17.33
C PRO A 546 16.98 -29.65 16.40
N VAL A 547 17.91 -30.59 16.29
CA VAL A 547 17.81 -31.76 15.38
C VAL A 547 16.50 -32.53 15.58
N HIS A 548 16.03 -32.68 16.82
CA HIS A 548 14.77 -33.37 17.12
C HIS A 548 13.53 -32.63 16.54
N GLN A 549 13.52 -31.30 16.53
CA GLN A 549 12.44 -30.51 15.91
C GLN A 549 12.54 -30.54 14.38
N ARG A 550 13.75 -30.62 13.81
CA ARG A 550 13.94 -30.84 12.36
C ARG A 550 13.44 -32.22 11.94
N LEU A 551 13.66 -33.25 12.76
CA LEU A 551 13.16 -34.61 12.53
C LEU A 551 11.64 -34.73 12.74
N LEU A 552 11.07 -34.13 13.78
CA LEU A 552 9.61 -34.06 14.02
C LEU A 552 8.88 -33.28 12.93
N ALA A 553 9.45 -32.17 12.46
CA ALA A 553 8.92 -31.44 11.31
C ALA A 553 8.98 -32.27 10.02
N GLY A 554 9.92 -33.22 9.90
CA GLY A 554 9.96 -34.21 8.81
C GLY A 554 8.91 -35.32 8.94
N LEU A 555 8.51 -35.67 10.17
CA LEU A 555 7.53 -36.72 10.47
C LEU A 555 6.07 -36.24 10.47
N LEU A 556 5.83 -34.94 10.71
CA LEU A 556 4.51 -34.29 10.68
C LEU A 556 4.15 -33.68 9.30
N ARG A 557 5.01 -33.89 8.28
CA ARG A 557 4.90 -33.37 6.91
C ARG A 557 4.27 -34.36 5.94
#